data_AF-A0A951PJF0-F1
#
_entry.id   AF-A0A951PJF0-F1
#
_cell.length_a   1.000
_cell.length_b   1.000
_cell.length_c   1.000
_cell.angle_alpha   90.00
_cell.angle_beta   90.00
_cell.angle_gamma   90.00
#
_symmetry.space_group_name_H-M   'P 1'
#
loop_
_entity.id
_entity.type
_entity.pdbx_description
1 polymer ?
#
loop_
_entity_poly.entity_id
_entity_poly.type
_entity_poly.pdbx_seq_one_letter_code
_entity_poly.pdbx_strand_id
1 'polypeptide(L)' 'MILDATVKATFKDASEKLTGYRKRDFIAKVTEDYFDGSARKAETIMGWNRQSVQLGYRLKKHKRCKNPTDLLSSLP' A
#
# COMPACT_ATOMS: atom_id res chain seq x y z
N MET A 1 -13.40 11.01 -9.50
CA MET A 1 -13.17 11.59 -8.17
C MET A 1 -11.69 11.88 -8.02
N ILE A 2 -11.34 13.14 -7.81
CA ILE A 2 -9.96 13.57 -7.52
C ILE A 2 -9.89 13.68 -6.00
N LEU A 3 -9.10 12.82 -5.36
CA LEU A 3 -8.81 12.89 -3.92
C LEU A 3 -8.44 14.33 -3.53
N ASP A 4 -8.99 14.81 -2.42
CA ASP A 4 -8.64 16.13 -1.88
C ASP A 4 -7.16 16.19 -1.49
N ALA A 5 -6.55 17.37 -1.59
CA ALA A 5 -5.13 17.57 -1.32
C ALA A 5 -4.75 17.19 0.12
N THR A 6 -5.65 17.40 1.09
CA THR A 6 -5.42 17.05 2.50
C THR A 6 -5.34 15.53 2.71
N VAL A 7 -6.22 14.78 2.04
CA VAL A 7 -6.25 13.32 2.07
C VAL A 7 -4.99 12.74 1.41
N LYS A 8 -4.52 13.34 0.31
CA LYS A 8 -3.25 12.94 -0.31
C LYS A 8 -2.06 13.15 0.63
N ALA A 9 -2.01 14.29 1.32
CA ALA A 9 -0.95 14.59 2.26
C ALA A 9 -0.91 13.59 3.43
N THR A 10 -2.07 13.27 4.00
CA THR A 10 -2.17 12.27 5.09
C THR A 10 -1.77 10.87 4.63
N PHE A 11 -2.14 10.44 3.42
CA PHE A 11 -1.67 9.16 2.88
C PHE A 11 -0.17 9.12 2.63
N LYS A 12 0.43 10.23 2.16
CA LYS A 12 1.89 10.32 2.01
C LYS A 12 2.59 10.23 3.36
N ASP A 13 2.15 11.01 4.34
CA ASP A 13 2.69 10.98 5.71
C ASP A 13 2.57 9.59 6.34
N ALA A 14 1.41 8.93 6.22
CA ALA A 14 1.23 7.56 6.66
C ALA A 14 2.17 6.58 5.94
N SER A 15 2.37 6.74 4.63
CA SER A 15 3.29 5.90 3.85
C SER A 15 4.77 6.10 4.22
N GLU A 16 5.15 7.28 4.71
CA GLU A 16 6.51 7.57 5.18
C GLU A 16 6.77 6.98 6.56
N LYS A 17 5.76 6.97 7.43
CA LYS A 17 5.82 6.33 8.76
C LYS A 17 5.90 4.80 8.68
N LEU A 18 5.41 4.20 7.59
CA LEU A 18 5.47 2.77 7.35
C LEU A 18 6.75 2.40 6.58
N THR A 19 7.36 1.27 6.92
CA THR A 19 8.56 0.76 6.25
C THR A 19 8.38 -0.68 5.77
N GLY A 20 9.22 -1.09 4.80
CA GLY A 20 9.28 -2.46 4.29
C GLY A 20 7.97 -2.96 3.67
N TYR A 21 7.54 -4.16 4.06
CA TYR A 21 6.33 -4.80 3.53
C TYR A 21 5.04 -4.07 3.94
N ARG A 22 4.99 -3.47 5.13
CA ARG A 22 3.81 -2.75 5.64
C ARG A 22 3.48 -1.54 4.78
N LYS A 23 4.52 -0.79 4.36
CA LYS A 23 4.36 0.32 3.41
C LYS A 23 3.74 -0.14 2.10
N ARG A 24 4.20 -1.28 1.57
CA ARG A 24 3.73 -1.82 0.29
C ARG A 24 2.30 -2.35 0.37
N ASP A 25 1.92 -3.00 1.46
CA ASP A 25 0.54 -3.44 1.69
C ASP A 25 -0.42 -2.25 1.82
N PHE A 26 -0.02 -1.22 2.57
CA PHE A 26 -0.78 0.02 2.70
C PHE A 26 -0.99 0.72 1.36
N ILE A 27 0.09 0.92 0.60
CA ILE A 27 0.01 1.52 -0.75
C ILE A 27 -0.90 0.71 -1.67
N ALA A 28 -0.82 -0.62 -1.61
CA ALA A 28 -1.68 -1.49 -2.43
C ALA A 28 -3.16 -1.36 -2.05
N LYS A 29 -3.49 -1.34 -0.75
CA LYS A 29 -4.87 -1.11 -0.26
C LYS A 29 -5.42 0.24 -0.72
N VAL A 30 -4.68 1.32 -0.47
CA VAL A 30 -5.10 2.67 -0.91
C VAL A 30 -5.27 2.73 -2.44
N THR A 31 -4.42 2.03 -3.19
CA THR A 31 -4.54 1.94 -4.66
C THR A 31 -5.79 1.17 -5.10
N GLU A 32 -6.15 0.11 -4.39
CA GLU A 32 -7.38 -0.65 -4.64
C GLU A 32 -8.62 0.21 -4.38
N ASP A 33 -8.68 0.81 -3.20
CA ASP A 33 -9.86 1.52 -2.71
C ASP A 33 -10.13 2.83 -3.45
N TYR A 34 -9.09 3.61 -3.74
CA TYR A 34 -9.24 4.96 -4.28
C TYR A 34 -8.84 5.12 -5.75
N PHE A 35 -8.10 4.17 -6.30
CA PHE A 35 -7.55 4.26 -7.66
C PHE A 35 -7.99 3.10 -8.56
N ASP A 36 -9.00 2.33 -8.14
CA ASP A 36 -9.56 1.20 -8.91
C ASP A 36 -8.47 0.17 -9.28
N GLY A 37 -7.51 0.01 -8.36
CA GLY A 37 -6.32 -0.81 -8.55
C GLY A 37 -5.35 -0.36 -9.63
N SER A 38 -5.53 0.82 -10.22
CA SER A 38 -4.67 1.31 -11.30
C SER A 38 -3.36 1.89 -10.77
N ALA A 39 -2.27 1.12 -10.90
CA ALA A 39 -0.92 1.56 -10.56
C ALA A 39 -0.47 2.82 -11.33
N ARG A 40 -0.99 3.01 -12.56
CA ARG A 40 -0.73 4.23 -13.34
C ARG A 40 -1.35 5.46 -12.67
N LYS A 41 -2.60 5.37 -12.21
CA LYS A 41 -3.27 6.47 -11.51
C LYS A 41 -2.59 6.79 -10.17
N ALA A 42 -2.19 5.76 -9.42
CA ALA A 42 -1.48 5.94 -8.15
C ALA A 42 -0.15 6.67 -8.32
N GLU A 43 0.61 6.36 -9.37
CA GLU A 43 1.85 7.08 -9.68
C GLU A 43 1.57 8.53 -10.09
N THR A 44 0.65 8.77 -11.02
CA THR A 44 0.36 10.14 -11.48
C THR A 44 -0.19 11.03 -10.36
N ILE A 45 -0.99 10.48 -9.44
CA ILE A 45 -1.68 11.27 -8.41
C ILE A 45 -0.90 11.35 -7.09
N MET A 46 -0.25 10.26 -6.67
CA MET A 46 0.51 10.21 -5.41
C MET A 46 2.02 10.26 -5.60
N GLY A 47 2.55 9.95 -6.78
CA GLY A 47 3.99 9.81 -7.01
C GLY A 47 4.57 8.49 -6.50
N TRP A 48 3.72 7.50 -6.20
CA TRP A 48 4.19 6.19 -5.73
C TRP A 48 4.66 5.31 -6.90
N ASN A 49 5.86 4.75 -6.77
CA ASN A 49 6.47 3.92 -7.81
C ASN A 49 5.57 2.71 -8.13
N ARG A 50 5.24 2.55 -9.42
CA ARG A 50 4.41 1.46 -9.95
C ARG A 50 4.86 0.07 -9.50
N GLN A 51 6.18 -0.15 -9.43
CA GLN A 51 6.74 -1.42 -8.99
C GLN A 51 6.37 -1.74 -7.55
N SER A 52 6.33 -0.74 -6.66
CA SER A 52 5.95 -0.94 -5.26
C SER A 52 4.46 -1.29 -5.11
N VAL A 53 3.61 -0.66 -5.92
CA VAL A 53 2.17 -0.96 -5.99
C VAL A 53 1.97 -2.39 -6.50
N GLN A 54 2.58 -2.75 -7.63
CA GLN A 54 2.46 -4.10 -8.22
C GLN A 54 3.03 -5.19 -7.32
N LEU A 55 4.16 -4.94 -6.65
CA LEU A 55 4.71 -5.86 -5.67
C LEU A 55 3.76 -6.03 -4.48
N GLY A 56 3.15 -4.94 -4.00
CA GLY A 56 2.11 -4.99 -2.96
C GLY A 56 0.93 -5.88 -3.36
N TYR A 57 0.41 -5.75 -4.59
CA TYR A 57 -0.63 -6.63 -5.12
C TYR A 57 -0.22 -8.11 -5.15
N ARG A 58 1.00 -8.38 -5.64
CA ARG A 58 1.53 -9.75 -5.71
C ARG A 58 1.71 -10.37 -4.32
N LEU A 59 2.22 -9.60 -3.37
CA LEU A 59 2.41 -10.00 -1.97
C LEU A 59 1.11 -10.03 -1.15
N LYS A 60 0.05 -9.35 -1.58
CA LYS A 60 -1.29 -9.46 -0.98
C LYS A 60 -1.98 -10.74 -1.44
N LYS A 61 -1.87 -11.09 -2.72
CA LYS A 61 -2.44 -12.33 -3.29
C LYS A 61 -1.72 -13.60 -2.82
N HIS A 62 -0.39 -13.58 -2.74
CA HIS A 62 0.37 -14.61 -2.04
C HIS A 62 0.65 -14.10 -0.63
N LYS A 63 0.01 -14.65 0.42
CA LYS A 63 0.22 -14.34 1.87
C LYS A 63 1.67 -14.55 2.38
N ARG A 64 2.68 -14.25 1.58
CA ARG A 64 4.07 -14.66 1.71
C ARG A 64 4.95 -13.47 2.04
N CYS A 65 4.56 -12.75 3.08
CA CYS A 65 5.40 -11.83 3.86
C CYS A 65 4.73 -11.68 5.23
N LYS A 66 4.66 -12.77 6.00
CA LYS A 66 4.55 -12.62 7.46
C LYS A 66 5.93 -12.21 7.94
N ASN A 67 6.04 -11.09 8.64
CA ASN A 67 7.19 -10.91 9.51
C ASN A 67 7.16 -12.00 10.60
N PRO A 68 8.30 -12.36 11.22
CA PRO A 68 8.30 -13.32 12.33
C PRO A 68 7.33 -12.94 13.46
N THR A 69 7.04 -11.65 13.64
CA THR A 69 6.06 -11.12 14.62
C THR A 69 4.60 -11.42 14.25
N ASP A 70 4.28 -11.62 12.97
CA ASP A 70 2.92 -11.92 12.48
C ASP A 70 2.57 -13.43 12.58
N LEU A 71 3.51 -14.24 13.09
CA LEU A 71 3.30 -15.65 13.41
C LEU A 71 2.83 -15.84 14.86
N LEU A 72 3.12 -14.91 15.77
CA LEU A 72 2.73 -15.00 17.19
C LEU A 72 1.25 -14.66 17.43
N SER A 73 0.63 -13.83 16.60
CA SER A 73 -0.80 -13.48 16.71
C SER A 73 -1.75 -14.48 16.05
N SER A 74 -1.22 -15.61 15.57
CA SER A 74 -1.98 -16.67 14.89
C SER A 74 -1.91 -18.04 15.60
N LEU A 75 -1.37 -18.09 16.81
CA LEU A 75 -1.50 -19.25 17.70
C LEU A 75 -2.77 -19.07 18.55
N PRO A 76 -3.57 -20.14 18.75
CA PRO A 76 -4.82 -20.10 19.50
C PRO A 76 -4.63 -19.71 20.96
#